data_AF-A0A7S0N7D3-F1
#
_entry.id   AF-A0A7S0N7D3-F1
#
_cell.length_a   1.000
_cell.length_b   1.000
_cell.length_c   1.000
_cell.angle_alpha   90.00
_cell.angle_beta   90.00
_cell.angle_gamma   90.00
#
_symmetry.space_group_name_H-M   'P 1'
#
loop_
_entity.id
_entity.type
_entity.pdbx_description
1 polymer ?
#
loop_
_entity_poly.entity_id
_entity_poly.type
_entity_poly.pdbx_seq_one_letter_code
_entity_poly.pdbx_strand_id
1 'polypeptide(L)'
;MTNAHAYPPHGDDILTPLGKESTKSNSEYAALLQEIIETFKDHPEELKDLRRDVDMTRSTNNDMIYNLRNTLVLLTDRIHKLDNQSSSRLKTIVDEKRRALTQIGPFQAKVRAVCRVREYSASKTTQRSDIITKLSGSAIRVSRQGMLAQDFNVDKVYGDNAANAHIFQEVRPLVQSAMAGLDACVFAYGATGSGKSSTLQGRSDDPGLIERCFEDIFQEARLDGGPFAYQLSVFEIHNEEVWDLLEAKGGAPTRKARVRGVRTPAPDSPSARLPPDSPDWML
;
A
#
# COMPACT_ATOMS: atom_id res chain seq x y z
N MET A 1 -21.43 -17.49 8.36
CA MET A 1 -21.37 -16.12 7.82
C MET A 1 -20.05 -15.55 8.30
N THR A 2 -18.99 -15.33 7.52
CA THR A 2 -18.80 -14.98 6.11
C THR A 2 -17.48 -15.59 5.63
N ASN A 3 -17.51 -16.18 4.44
CA ASN A 3 -16.40 -16.91 3.83
C ASN A 3 -15.24 -15.97 3.47
N ALA A 4 -14.02 -16.44 3.75
CA ALA A 4 -12.78 -15.94 3.19
C ALA A 4 -12.79 -16.12 1.66
N HIS A 5 -12.58 -15.03 0.91
CA HIS A 5 -12.22 -15.11 -0.50
C HIS A 5 -10.70 -15.22 -0.60
N ALA A 6 -10.23 -16.47 -0.60
CA ALA A 6 -8.90 -16.82 -1.07
C ALA A 6 -8.83 -16.55 -2.58
N TYR A 7 -7.88 -15.72 -3.00
CA TYR A 7 -7.43 -15.69 -4.38
C TYR A 7 -6.83 -17.06 -4.74
N PRO A 8 -7.23 -17.71 -5.84
CA PRO A 8 -6.53 -18.89 -6.31
C PRO A 8 -5.16 -18.48 -6.88
N PRO A 9 -4.13 -19.34 -6.75
CA PRO A 9 -2.78 -19.03 -7.18
C PRO A 9 -2.69 -18.88 -8.71
N HIS A 10 -1.80 -17.99 -9.12
CA HIS A 10 -1.37 -17.79 -10.50
C HIS A 10 -0.94 -19.12 -11.16
N GLY A 11 -1.64 -19.52 -12.22
CA GLY A 11 -1.09 -19.32 -13.56
C GLY A 11 -0.26 -20.42 -14.22
N ASP A 12 -0.04 -21.59 -13.64
CA ASP A 12 0.74 -22.67 -14.31
C ASP A 12 -0.08 -23.91 -14.76
N ASP A 13 -1.38 -24.00 -14.46
CA ASP A 13 -2.17 -25.23 -14.67
C ASP A 13 -3.33 -25.14 -15.69
N ILE A 14 -3.34 -24.17 -16.62
CA ILE A 14 -4.38 -24.10 -17.70
C ILE A 14 -4.00 -24.94 -18.94
N LEU A 15 -2.99 -25.81 -18.82
CA LEU A 15 -2.72 -26.88 -19.80
C LEU A 15 -2.87 -28.26 -19.15
N THR A 16 -3.93 -28.50 -18.38
CA THR A 16 -4.45 -29.87 -18.32
C THR A 16 -4.94 -30.22 -19.73
N PRO A 17 -4.37 -31.24 -20.41
CA PRO A 17 -4.92 -31.68 -21.67
C PRO A 17 -6.37 -32.11 -21.39
N LEU A 18 -7.32 -31.41 -22.01
CA LEU A 18 -8.67 -31.93 -22.19
C LEU A 18 -8.55 -33.39 -22.57
N GLY A 19 -9.28 -34.23 -21.84
CA GLY A 19 -8.99 -35.62 -21.57
C GLY A 19 -8.46 -36.39 -22.76
N LYS A 20 -7.60 -37.37 -22.45
CA LYS A 20 -7.23 -38.46 -23.35
C LYS A 20 -8.50 -39.17 -23.83
N GLU A 21 -9.19 -38.61 -24.83
CA GLU A 21 -10.08 -39.38 -25.67
C GLU A 21 -9.18 -40.45 -26.27
N SER A 22 -9.54 -41.71 -26.00
CA SER A 22 -8.84 -42.87 -26.51
C SER A 22 -8.65 -42.71 -28.01
N THR A 23 -7.45 -42.33 -28.45
CA THR A 23 -7.10 -42.36 -29.85
C THR A 23 -7.20 -43.83 -30.25
N LYS A 24 -8.32 -44.22 -30.88
CA LYS A 24 -8.50 -45.57 -31.41
C LYS A 24 -7.23 -45.93 -32.20
N SER A 25 -6.75 -47.16 -32.05
CA SER A 25 -5.56 -47.57 -32.79
C SER A 25 -5.84 -47.45 -34.30
N ASN A 26 -4.83 -47.20 -35.13
CA ASN A 26 -5.03 -47.16 -36.60
C ASN A 26 -5.72 -48.43 -37.14
N SER A 27 -5.56 -49.56 -36.45
CA SER A 27 -6.25 -50.83 -36.73
C SER A 27 -7.76 -50.76 -36.45
N GLU A 28 -8.18 -50.12 -35.36
CA GLU A 28 -9.59 -49.96 -34.99
C GLU A 28 -10.28 -48.94 -35.89
N TYR A 29 -9.59 -47.87 -36.30
CA TYR A 29 -10.11 -46.96 -37.31
C TYR A 29 -10.28 -47.65 -38.67
N ALA A 30 -9.33 -48.51 -39.07
CA ALA A 30 -9.44 -49.28 -40.30
C ALA A 30 -10.62 -50.26 -40.27
N ALA A 31 -10.86 -50.93 -39.14
CA ALA A 31 -12.01 -51.82 -38.96
C ALA A 31 -13.35 -51.07 -39.00
N LEU A 32 -13.46 -49.91 -38.33
CA LEU A 32 -14.66 -49.07 -38.38
C LEU A 32 -14.93 -48.52 -39.79
N LEU A 33 -13.86 -48.12 -40.50
CA LEU A 33 -13.97 -47.65 -41.88
C LEU A 33 -14.44 -48.77 -42.80
N GLN A 34 -13.95 -50.00 -42.61
CA GLN A 34 -14.47 -51.16 -43.35
C GLN A 34 -15.94 -51.40 -43.06
N GLU A 35 -16.35 -51.42 -41.79
CA GLU A 35 -17.75 -51.62 -41.38
C GLU A 35 -18.68 -50.54 -41.98
N ILE A 36 -18.26 -49.29 -41.98
CA ILE A 36 -19.01 -48.17 -42.60
C ILE A 36 -19.08 -48.35 -44.12
N ILE A 37 -17.97 -48.70 -44.79
CA ILE A 37 -17.94 -48.95 -46.24
C ILE A 37 -18.86 -50.12 -46.61
N GLU A 38 -18.92 -51.16 -45.78
CA GLU A 38 -19.75 -52.34 -46.02
C GLU A 38 -21.24 -52.06 -45.76
N THR A 39 -21.56 -51.27 -44.74
CA THR A 39 -22.94 -50.84 -44.41
C THR A 39 -23.54 -49.95 -45.49
N PHE A 40 -22.72 -49.13 -46.15
CA PHE A 40 -23.17 -48.18 -47.18
C PHE A 40 -22.84 -48.63 -48.62
N LYS A 41 -22.44 -49.88 -48.81
CA LYS A 41 -22.01 -50.44 -50.11
C LYS A 41 -23.10 -50.33 -51.19
N ASP A 42 -24.37 -50.37 -50.78
CA ASP A 42 -25.55 -50.26 -51.64
C ASP A 42 -26.13 -48.83 -51.73
N HIS A 43 -25.58 -47.86 -50.97
CA HIS A 43 -26.04 -46.47 -50.89
C HIS A 43 -24.92 -45.45 -51.25
N PRO A 44 -24.36 -45.50 -52.48
CA PRO A 44 -23.18 -44.72 -52.85
C PRO A 44 -23.44 -43.21 -52.94
N GLU A 45 -24.67 -42.78 -53.19
CA GLU A 45 -25.02 -41.36 -53.24
C GLU A 45 -25.13 -40.75 -51.84
N GLU A 46 -25.66 -41.48 -50.85
CA GLU A 46 -25.71 -41.04 -49.45
C GLU A 46 -24.30 -40.87 -48.86
N LEU A 47 -23.35 -41.74 -49.21
CA LEU A 47 -21.94 -41.59 -48.83
C LEU A 47 -21.28 -40.35 -49.45
N LYS A 48 -21.61 -40.03 -50.70
CA LYS A 48 -21.08 -38.83 -51.37
C LYS A 48 -21.63 -37.57 -50.74
N ASP A 49 -22.91 -37.56 -50.39
CA ASP A 49 -23.56 -36.41 -49.76
C ASP A 49 -23.07 -36.21 -48.33
N LEU A 50 -22.96 -37.28 -47.53
CA LEU A 50 -22.36 -37.22 -46.20
C LEU A 50 -20.92 -36.71 -46.24
N ARG A 51 -20.14 -37.13 -47.25
CA ARG A 51 -18.77 -36.65 -47.43
C ARG A 51 -18.72 -35.16 -47.80
N ARG A 52 -19.62 -34.70 -48.66
CA ARG A 52 -19.78 -33.27 -48.97
C ARG A 52 -20.15 -32.47 -47.72
N ASP A 53 -21.06 -32.96 -46.90
CA ASP A 53 -21.49 -32.29 -45.67
C ASP A 53 -20.37 -32.20 -44.64
N VAL A 54 -19.58 -33.27 -44.49
CA VAL A 54 -18.38 -33.27 -43.63
C VAL A 54 -17.34 -32.27 -44.13
N ASP A 55 -17.07 -32.24 -45.44
CA ASP A 55 -16.12 -31.29 -46.03
C ASP A 55 -16.61 -29.84 -45.89
N MET A 56 -17.92 -29.61 -46.06
CA MET A 56 -18.56 -28.30 -45.86
C MET A 56 -18.42 -27.84 -44.42
N THR A 57 -18.77 -28.69 -43.45
CA THR A 57 -18.67 -28.41 -42.01
C THR A 57 -17.22 -28.14 -41.59
N ARG A 58 -16.27 -28.88 -42.18
CA ARG A 58 -14.84 -28.68 -41.93
C ARG A 58 -14.36 -27.34 -42.46
N SER A 59 -14.82 -26.92 -43.63
CA SER A 59 -14.53 -25.60 -44.19
C SER A 59 -15.07 -24.49 -43.29
N THR A 60 -16.35 -24.57 -42.90
CA THR A 60 -16.97 -23.56 -42.03
C THR A 60 -16.30 -23.47 -40.67
N ASN A 61 -15.87 -24.60 -40.10
CA ASN A 61 -15.13 -24.62 -38.84
C ASN A 61 -13.76 -23.97 -38.96
N ASN A 62 -13.03 -24.21 -40.06
CA ASN A 62 -11.75 -23.54 -40.30
C ASN A 62 -11.92 -22.03 -40.43
N ASP A 63 -12.97 -21.58 -41.12
CA ASP A 63 -13.28 -20.15 -41.26
C ASP A 63 -13.64 -19.53 -39.90
N MET A 64 -14.44 -20.22 -39.08
CA MET A 64 -14.71 -19.79 -37.70
C MET A 64 -13.45 -19.70 -36.85
N ILE A 65 -12.58 -20.72 -36.90
CA ILE A 65 -11.32 -20.74 -36.14
C ILE A 65 -10.43 -19.55 -36.54
N TYR A 66 -10.36 -19.24 -37.83
CA TYR A 66 -9.62 -18.10 -38.34
C TYR A 66 -10.20 -16.78 -37.80
N ASN A 67 -11.51 -16.60 -37.89
CA ASN A 67 -12.20 -15.41 -37.39
C ASN A 67 -12.04 -15.23 -35.86
N LEU A 68 -12.12 -16.32 -35.10
CA LEU A 68 -11.92 -16.31 -33.65
C LEU A 68 -10.49 -15.90 -33.28
N ARG A 69 -9.48 -16.45 -33.96
CA ARG A 69 -8.07 -16.07 -33.73
C ARG A 69 -7.85 -14.58 -33.99
N ASN A 70 -8.36 -14.05 -35.08
CA ASN A 70 -8.22 -12.63 -35.41
C ASN A 70 -8.92 -11.75 -34.36
N THR A 71 -10.12 -12.15 -33.92
CA THR A 71 -10.87 -11.42 -32.89
C THR A 71 -10.12 -11.43 -31.55
N LEU A 72 -9.52 -12.57 -31.17
CA LEU A 72 -8.72 -12.66 -29.94
C LEU A 72 -7.50 -11.74 -29.98
N VAL A 73 -6.77 -11.68 -31.09
CA VAL A 73 -5.62 -10.77 -31.23
C VAL A 73 -6.05 -9.31 -31.04
N LEU A 74 -7.18 -8.92 -31.65
CA LEU A 74 -7.73 -7.56 -31.51
C LEU A 74 -8.18 -7.25 -30.08
N LEU A 75 -8.81 -8.20 -29.41
CA LEU A 75 -9.22 -8.04 -28.01
C LEU A 75 -8.01 -7.90 -27.08
N THR A 76 -6.95 -8.67 -27.32
CA THR A 76 -5.69 -8.55 -26.54
C THR A 76 -5.07 -7.17 -26.72
N ASP A 77 -4.96 -6.66 -27.95
CA ASP A 77 -4.48 -5.28 -28.18
C ASP A 77 -5.38 -4.24 -27.50
N ARG A 78 -6.70 -4.46 -27.51
CA ARG A 78 -7.64 -3.56 -26.85
C ARG A 78 -7.50 -3.56 -25.33
N ILE A 79 -7.28 -4.73 -24.72
CA ILE A 79 -7.01 -4.87 -23.28
C ILE A 79 -5.72 -4.11 -22.92
N HIS A 80 -4.64 -4.30 -23.67
CA HIS A 80 -3.38 -3.57 -23.43
C HIS A 80 -3.55 -2.06 -23.55
N LYS A 81 -4.29 -1.58 -24.56
CA LYS A 81 -4.58 -0.14 -24.71
C LYS A 81 -5.38 0.40 -23.53
N LEU A 82 -6.40 -0.33 -23.07
CA LEU A 82 -7.21 0.09 -21.92
C LEU A 82 -6.40 0.09 -20.62
N ASP A 83 -5.52 -0.88 -20.42
CA ASP A 83 -4.68 -0.98 -19.23
C ASP A 83 -3.65 0.17 -19.18
N ASN A 84 -3.02 0.48 -20.31
CA ASN A 84 -2.15 1.64 -20.45
C ASN A 84 -2.89 2.98 -20.25
N GLN A 85 -4.12 3.09 -20.77
CA GLN A 85 -4.96 4.27 -20.59
C GLN A 85 -5.39 4.44 -19.12
N SER A 86 -5.67 3.33 -18.43
CA SER A 86 -6.04 3.34 -17.01
C SER A 86 -4.85 3.74 -16.15
N SER A 87 -3.68 3.16 -16.42
CA SER A 87 -2.43 3.47 -15.72
C SER A 87 -2.00 4.94 -15.91
N SER A 88 -2.13 5.48 -17.12
CA SER A 88 -1.81 6.90 -17.39
C SER A 88 -2.77 7.84 -16.68
N ARG A 89 -4.08 7.55 -16.68
CA ARG A 89 -5.07 8.32 -15.92
C ARG A 89 -4.83 8.26 -14.43
N LEU A 90 -4.50 7.10 -13.87
CA LEU A 90 -4.17 6.96 -12.45
C LEU A 90 -2.95 7.80 -12.09
N LYS A 91 -1.90 7.79 -12.91
CA LYS A 91 -0.74 8.67 -12.71
C LYS A 91 -1.13 10.15 -12.70
N THR A 92 -1.92 10.60 -13.67
CA THR A 92 -2.40 11.99 -13.69
C THR A 92 -3.21 12.36 -12.45
N ILE A 93 -4.12 11.49 -12.03
CA ILE A 93 -4.94 11.72 -10.82
C ILE A 93 -4.06 11.76 -9.57
N VAL A 94 -3.08 10.88 -9.46
CA VAL A 94 -2.12 10.86 -8.33
C VAL A 94 -1.28 12.14 -8.32
N ASP A 95 -0.80 12.60 -9.48
CA ASP A 95 -0.03 13.84 -9.61
C ASP A 95 -0.88 15.08 -9.32
N GLU A 96 -2.13 15.12 -9.79
CA GLU A 96 -3.09 16.18 -9.46
C GLU A 96 -3.41 16.18 -7.96
N LYS A 97 -3.63 15.01 -7.35
CA LYS A 97 -3.81 14.87 -5.91
C LYS A 97 -2.57 15.37 -5.16
N ARG A 98 -1.36 15.01 -5.60
CA ARG A 98 -0.10 15.47 -5.02
C ARG A 98 -0.01 17.01 -5.08
N ARG A 99 -0.28 17.60 -6.24
CA ARG A 99 -0.29 19.08 -6.43
C ARG A 99 -1.36 19.76 -5.58
N ALA A 100 -2.56 19.20 -5.53
CA ALA A 100 -3.66 19.71 -4.72
C ALA A 100 -3.32 19.63 -3.23
N LEU A 101 -2.71 18.54 -2.75
CA LEU A 101 -2.25 18.42 -1.38
C LEU A 101 -1.16 19.46 -1.04
N THR A 102 -0.28 19.78 -1.99
CA THR A 102 0.70 20.87 -1.84
C THR A 102 0.03 22.26 -1.82
N GLN A 103 -1.03 22.48 -2.60
CA GLN A 103 -1.73 23.77 -2.71
C GLN A 103 -2.81 24.03 -1.66
N ILE A 104 -3.47 22.98 -1.14
CA ILE A 104 -4.56 23.08 -0.14
C ILE A 104 -4.04 23.57 1.21
N GLY A 105 -2.73 23.63 1.41
CA GLY A 105 -2.10 24.61 2.28
C GLY A 105 -2.80 24.91 3.61
N PRO A 106 -3.00 23.94 4.53
CA PRO A 106 -3.08 24.25 5.94
C PRO A 106 -1.74 23.95 6.64
N PHE A 107 -0.80 23.29 5.96
CA PHE A 107 0.46 22.81 6.54
C PHE A 107 1.69 23.63 6.16
N GLN A 108 1.52 24.72 5.38
CA GLN A 108 2.54 25.75 5.33
C GLN A 108 2.58 26.45 6.71
N ALA A 109 3.53 26.02 7.55
CA ALA A 109 4.01 26.69 8.76
C ALA A 109 3.17 26.65 10.07
N LYS A 110 2.01 25.99 10.16
CA LYS A 110 1.30 25.91 11.45
C LYS A 110 1.71 24.68 12.26
N VAL A 111 2.49 24.90 13.33
CA VAL A 111 2.69 23.91 14.39
C VAL A 111 1.32 23.55 14.98
N ARG A 112 0.98 22.26 15.00
CA ARG A 112 -0.26 21.75 15.62
C ARG A 112 0.05 21.00 16.91
N ALA A 113 -0.68 21.33 17.96
CA ALA A 113 -0.60 20.69 19.27
C ALA A 113 -1.83 19.80 19.51
N VAL A 114 -1.59 18.50 19.66
CA VAL A 114 -2.61 17.51 20.01
C VAL A 114 -2.37 17.04 21.43
N CYS A 115 -3.38 17.19 22.29
CA CYS A 115 -3.36 16.67 23.66
C CYS A 115 -3.97 15.28 23.71
N ARG A 116 -3.28 14.33 24.33
CA ARG A 116 -3.80 13.00 24.65
C ARG A 116 -3.77 12.80 26.17
N VAL A 117 -4.94 12.58 26.75
CA VAL A 117 -5.07 12.16 28.14
C VAL A 117 -4.88 10.64 28.19
N ARG A 118 -4.04 10.15 29.10
CA ARG A 118 -3.84 8.71 29.31
C ARG A 118 -4.85 8.20 30.33
N GLU A 119 -5.31 6.97 30.15
CA GLU A 119 -6.12 6.26 31.13
C GLU A 119 -5.41 6.08 32.48
N TYR A 120 -6.12 6.37 33.55
CA TYR A 120 -5.65 6.18 34.92
C TYR A 120 -5.51 4.69 35.22
N SER A 121 -4.30 4.24 35.60
CA SER A 121 -4.11 2.86 36.04
C SER A 121 -4.20 2.79 37.56
N ALA A 122 -5.27 2.17 38.07
CA ALA A 122 -5.53 1.96 39.50
C ALA A 122 -4.41 1.17 40.23
N SER A 123 -3.48 0.54 39.51
CA SER A 123 -2.38 -0.26 40.07
C SER A 123 -1.22 0.55 40.65
N LYS A 124 -1.19 1.88 40.49
CA LYS A 124 -0.09 2.74 40.94
C LYS A 124 -0.62 3.97 41.71
N THR A 125 -0.69 3.82 43.05
CA THR A 125 -0.65 4.88 44.08
C THR A 125 -1.97 5.46 44.60
N THR A 126 -2.07 5.46 45.94
CA THR A 126 -3.07 6.09 46.84
C THR A 126 -2.92 7.62 46.97
N GLN A 127 -2.32 8.32 45.99
CA GLN A 127 -2.03 9.77 46.10
C GLN A 127 -2.86 10.61 45.14
N ARG A 128 -3.26 11.78 45.66
CA ARG A 128 -3.97 12.90 45.01
C ARG A 128 -3.70 12.98 43.50
N SER A 129 -4.70 12.56 42.72
CA SER A 129 -4.71 12.71 41.26
C SER A 129 -5.36 14.03 40.87
N ASP A 130 -4.66 14.83 40.05
CA ASP A 130 -5.28 15.96 39.36
C ASP A 130 -6.43 15.44 38.50
N ILE A 131 -7.57 16.15 38.51
CA ILE A 131 -8.75 15.78 37.73
C ILE A 131 -8.65 16.46 36.37
N ILE A 132 -8.54 15.66 35.32
CA ILE A 132 -8.53 16.15 33.94
C ILE A 132 -9.92 15.98 33.35
N THR A 133 -10.56 17.07 32.93
CA THR A 133 -11.86 17.06 32.29
C THR A 133 -11.74 17.58 30.87
N LYS A 134 -12.17 16.78 29.88
CA LYS A 134 -12.29 17.26 28.50
C LYS A 134 -13.49 18.20 28.41
N LEU A 135 -13.26 19.47 28.11
CA LEU A 135 -14.35 20.46 27.94
C LEU A 135 -14.93 20.39 26.53
N SER A 136 -14.07 20.22 25.52
CA SER A 136 -14.47 20.18 24.11
C SER A 136 -13.45 19.38 23.29
N GLY A 137 -13.62 19.36 21.96
CA GLY A 137 -12.64 18.77 21.04
C GLY A 137 -11.27 19.47 21.03
N SER A 138 -11.15 20.67 21.59
CA SER A 138 -9.97 21.54 21.55
C SER A 138 -9.61 22.15 22.91
N ALA A 139 -10.31 21.80 23.99
CA ALA A 139 -10.07 22.35 25.32
C ALA A 139 -10.12 21.29 26.43
N ILE A 140 -9.21 21.42 27.40
CA ILE A 140 -9.18 20.62 28.63
C ILE A 140 -9.16 21.52 29.86
N ARG A 141 -9.73 21.02 30.95
CA ARG A 141 -9.64 21.61 32.29
C ARG A 141 -8.83 20.70 33.19
N VAL A 142 -7.86 21.28 33.89
CA VAL A 142 -7.09 20.62 34.93
C VAL A 142 -7.50 21.20 36.27
N SER A 143 -8.03 20.36 37.17
CA SER A 143 -8.41 20.75 38.53
C SER A 143 -7.53 20.03 39.54
N ARG A 144 -6.86 20.81 40.39
CA ARG A 144 -5.96 20.32 41.43
C ARG A 144 -6.48 20.76 42.79
N GLN A 145 -6.45 19.85 43.78
CA GLN A 145 -6.99 20.12 45.10
C GLN A 145 -6.27 21.33 45.74
N GLY A 146 -7.04 22.36 46.11
CA GLY A 146 -6.50 23.60 46.71
C GLY A 146 -5.96 24.62 45.69
N MET A 147 -6.12 24.40 44.39
CA MET A 147 -5.82 25.38 43.34
C MET A 147 -7.07 25.68 42.50
N LEU A 148 -7.10 26.88 41.91
CA LEU A 148 -8.11 27.21 40.90
C LEU A 148 -7.93 26.30 39.69
N ALA A 149 -9.05 25.80 39.16
CA ALA A 149 -9.04 25.02 37.93
C ALA A 149 -8.52 25.87 36.76
N GLN A 150 -7.72 25.27 35.88
CA GLN A 150 -7.11 25.94 34.74
C GLN A 150 -7.56 25.28 33.44
N ASP A 151 -7.89 26.11 32.45
CA ASP A 151 -8.30 25.68 31.12
C ASP A 151 -7.16 25.88 30.13
N PHE A 152 -6.95 24.87 29.30
CA PHE A 152 -5.93 24.86 28.25
C PHE A 152 -6.59 24.59 26.90
N ASN A 153 -6.26 25.43 25.92
CA ASN A 153 -6.72 25.29 24.54
C ASN A 153 -5.60 24.73 23.66
N VAL A 154 -5.95 23.75 22.83
CA VAL A 154 -5.05 23.06 21.89
C VAL A 154 -5.80 22.76 20.60
N ASP A 155 -5.13 22.34 19.53
CA ASP A 155 -5.81 22.05 18.25
C ASP A 155 -6.75 20.85 18.35
N LYS A 156 -6.40 19.85 19.17
CA LYS A 156 -7.22 18.65 19.37
C LYS A 156 -6.98 18.00 20.73
N VAL A 157 -8.05 17.45 21.31
CA VAL A 157 -8.01 16.70 22.59
C VAL A 157 -8.56 15.29 22.41
N TYR A 158 -7.75 14.31 22.78
CA TYR A 158 -8.11 12.90 22.91
C TYR A 158 -8.22 12.51 24.39
N GLY A 159 -9.31 11.81 24.73
CA GLY A 159 -9.54 11.30 26.08
C GLY A 159 -8.71 10.04 26.38
N ASP A 160 -8.86 9.55 27.61
CA ASP A 160 -8.24 8.33 28.14
C ASP A 160 -8.42 7.08 27.27
N ASN A 161 -9.59 6.93 26.64
CA ASN A 161 -9.94 5.75 25.84
C ASN A 161 -9.54 5.84 24.35
N ALA A 162 -8.72 6.81 23.97
CA ALA A 162 -8.33 6.98 22.57
C ALA A 162 -7.24 5.97 22.15
N ALA A 163 -7.60 5.09 21.19
CA ALA A 163 -6.66 4.19 20.52
C ALA A 163 -5.64 4.95 19.66
N ASN A 164 -4.44 4.39 19.48
CA ASN A 164 -3.39 4.97 18.65
C ASN A 164 -3.83 5.15 17.19
N ALA A 165 -4.72 4.29 16.69
CA ALA A 165 -5.32 4.43 15.36
C ALA A 165 -6.05 5.77 15.17
N HIS A 166 -6.74 6.26 16.20
CA HIS A 166 -7.41 7.56 16.14
C HIS A 166 -6.40 8.72 16.17
N ILE A 167 -5.35 8.60 16.99
CA ILE A 167 -4.28 9.61 17.03
C ILE A 167 -3.55 9.68 15.68
N PHE A 168 -3.35 8.53 15.03
CA PHE A 168 -2.69 8.45 13.73
C PHE A 168 -3.42 9.24 12.63
N GLN A 169 -4.74 9.45 12.73
CA GLN A 169 -5.47 10.28 11.76
C GLN A 169 -4.95 11.73 11.69
N GLU A 170 -4.35 12.24 12.77
CA GLU A 170 -3.73 13.57 12.77
C GLU A 170 -2.34 13.57 12.11
N VAL A 171 -1.65 12.42 12.12
CA VAL A 171 -0.29 12.25 11.59
C VAL A 171 -0.30 11.80 10.13
N ARG A 172 -1.33 11.08 9.71
CA ARG A 172 -1.45 10.56 8.33
C ARG A 172 -1.27 11.64 7.24
N PRO A 173 -1.83 12.85 7.36
CA PRO A 173 -1.58 13.91 6.38
C PRO A 173 -0.09 14.32 6.32
N LEU A 174 0.64 14.27 7.44
CA LEU A 174 2.07 14.54 7.48
C LEU A 174 2.87 13.48 6.71
N VAL A 175 2.46 12.21 6.82
CA VAL A 175 3.07 11.12 6.04
C VAL A 175 2.86 11.36 4.54
N GLN A 176 1.65 11.75 4.13
CA GLN A 176 1.36 12.08 2.74
C GLN A 176 2.17 13.29 2.25
N SER A 177 2.34 14.32 3.08
CA SER A 177 3.22 15.45 2.80
C SER A 177 4.69 15.02 2.65
N ALA A 178 5.18 14.13 3.50
CA ALA A 178 6.53 13.57 3.40
C ALA A 178 6.74 12.78 2.11
N MET A 179 5.76 11.95 1.73
CA MET A 179 5.75 11.23 0.45
C MET A 179 5.63 12.15 -0.78
N ALA A 180 5.19 13.40 -0.58
CA ALA A 180 5.17 14.45 -1.59
C ALA A 180 6.46 15.30 -1.62
N GLY A 181 7.45 14.99 -0.79
CA GLY A 181 8.75 15.68 -0.74
C GLY A 181 8.81 16.87 0.22
N LEU A 182 7.87 17.00 1.17
CA LEU A 182 7.89 18.03 2.21
C LEU A 182 8.47 17.49 3.52
N ASP A 183 9.16 18.34 4.28
CA ASP A 183 9.64 17.96 5.61
C ASP A 183 8.48 17.89 6.60
N ALA A 184 8.41 16.79 7.35
CA ALA A 184 7.40 16.56 8.38
C ALA A 184 8.05 16.12 9.68
N CYS A 185 7.55 16.62 10.81
CA CYS A 185 8.08 16.29 12.13
C CYS A 185 6.94 16.06 13.14
N VAL A 186 7.10 15.02 13.95
CA VAL A 186 6.15 14.65 15.02
C VAL A 186 6.92 14.51 16.33
N PHE A 187 6.47 15.23 17.36
CA PHE A 187 7.03 15.13 18.70
C PHE A 187 5.98 14.61 19.68
N ALA A 188 6.40 13.76 20.62
CA ALA A 188 5.61 13.41 21.79
C ALA A 188 6.24 14.05 23.03
N TYR A 189 5.47 14.90 23.71
CA TYR A 189 5.92 15.65 24.88
C TYR A 189 5.11 15.28 26.14
N GLY A 190 5.75 15.29 27.30
CA GLY A 190 5.12 15.04 28.60
C GLY A 190 6.06 14.42 29.63
N ALA A 191 5.60 14.31 30.88
CA ALA A 191 6.37 13.73 31.98
C ALA A 191 6.57 12.21 31.85
N THR A 192 7.47 11.62 32.64
CA THR A 192 7.61 10.16 32.72
C THR A 192 6.28 9.53 33.14
N GLY A 193 5.87 8.47 32.44
CA GLY A 193 4.59 7.81 32.67
C GLY A 193 3.37 8.46 32.00
N SER A 194 3.52 9.59 31.30
CA SER A 194 2.40 10.28 30.63
C SER A 194 1.85 9.57 29.38
N GLY A 195 2.53 8.51 28.90
CA GLY A 195 2.11 7.76 27.71
C GLY A 195 2.82 8.10 26.40
N LYS A 196 3.95 8.83 26.43
CA LYS A 196 4.78 9.13 25.24
C LYS A 196 5.16 7.87 24.45
N SER A 197 5.84 6.91 25.11
CA SER A 197 6.23 5.64 24.47
C SER A 197 5.03 4.81 24.03
N SER A 198 3.94 4.83 24.81
CA SER A 198 2.67 4.18 24.43
C SER A 198 2.01 4.79 23.20
N THR A 199 2.32 6.05 22.87
CA THR A 199 1.80 6.73 21.68
C THR A 199 2.73 6.53 20.49
N LEU A 200 4.04 6.72 20.66
CA LEU A 200 5.02 6.59 19.57
C LEU A 200 5.28 5.13 19.18
N GLN A 201 5.62 4.28 20.15
CA GLN A 201 5.96 2.87 19.92
C GLN A 201 4.74 1.96 20.05
N GLY A 202 3.83 2.28 20.97
CA GLY A 202 2.60 1.50 21.16
C GLY A 202 2.83 0.18 21.89
N ARG A 203 1.87 -0.73 21.70
CA ARG A 203 1.85 -2.09 22.25
C ARG A 203 1.47 -3.08 21.14
N SER A 204 1.68 -4.36 21.36
CA SER A 204 1.34 -5.40 20.37
C SER A 204 -0.15 -5.40 19.97
N ASP A 205 -1.03 -4.99 20.87
CA ASP A 205 -2.48 -4.90 20.68
C ASP A 205 -2.96 -3.53 20.16
N ASP A 206 -2.14 -2.49 20.32
CA ASP A 206 -2.38 -1.15 19.76
C ASP A 206 -1.06 -0.54 19.26
N PRO A 207 -0.67 -0.83 18.01
CA PRO A 207 0.55 -0.32 17.38
C PRO A 207 0.67 1.20 17.49
N GLY A 208 1.88 1.68 17.74
CA GLY A 208 2.15 3.11 17.90
C GLY A 208 2.16 3.87 16.58
N LEU A 209 2.38 5.18 16.67
CA LEU A 209 2.50 6.05 15.50
C LEU A 209 3.64 5.65 14.58
N ILE A 210 4.79 5.21 15.12
CA ILE A 210 5.97 4.86 14.30
C ILE A 210 5.66 3.70 13.35
N GLU A 211 5.08 2.63 13.88
CA GLU A 211 4.71 1.45 13.09
C GLU A 211 3.68 1.79 12.01
N ARG A 212 2.61 2.51 12.39
CA ARG A 212 1.56 2.95 11.46
C ARG A 212 2.09 3.89 10.37
N CYS A 213 3.05 4.76 10.70
CA CYS A 213 3.71 5.61 9.72
C CYS A 213 4.47 4.78 8.69
N PHE A 214 5.26 3.78 9.13
CA PHE A 214 5.97 2.92 8.19
C PHE A 214 5.03 2.10 7.32
N GLU A 215 3.94 1.56 7.88
CA GLU A 215 2.92 0.86 7.11
C GLU A 215 2.34 1.75 5.99
N ASP A 216 1.92 2.98 6.32
CA ASP A 216 1.31 3.91 5.35
C ASP A 216 2.35 4.37 4.30
N ILE A 217 3.60 4.64 4.70
CA ILE A 217 4.72 4.96 3.77
C ILE A 217 4.92 3.83 2.76
N PHE A 218 5.04 2.59 3.24
CA PHE A 218 5.28 1.45 2.36
C PHE A 218 4.06 1.10 1.51
N GLN A 219 2.85 1.34 2.03
CA GLN A 219 1.61 1.14 1.27
C GLN A 219 1.50 2.16 0.14
N GLU A 220 1.68 3.45 0.41
CA GLU A 220 1.63 4.52 -0.59
C GLU A 220 2.71 4.31 -1.67
N ALA A 221 3.92 3.90 -1.27
CA ALA A 221 4.98 3.58 -2.22
C ALA A 221 4.64 2.41 -3.16
N ARG A 222 3.97 1.36 -2.65
CA ARG A 222 3.50 0.25 -3.50
C ARG A 222 2.44 0.70 -4.50
N LEU A 223 1.56 1.62 -4.09
CA LEU A 223 0.49 2.13 -4.94
C LEU A 223 1.01 3.06 -6.05
N ASP A 224 2.06 3.85 -5.77
CA ASP A 224 2.68 4.74 -6.77
C ASP A 224 3.43 3.93 -7.86
N GLY A 225 3.87 2.72 -7.54
CA GLY A 225 4.52 1.79 -8.49
C GLY A 225 5.90 2.25 -8.99
N GLY A 226 6.43 3.34 -8.45
CA GLY A 226 7.76 3.88 -8.74
C GLY A 226 8.88 3.25 -7.90
N PRO A 227 10.16 3.45 -8.29
CA PRO A 227 11.29 3.04 -7.47
C PRO A 227 11.44 3.95 -6.24
N PHE A 228 11.42 3.38 -5.04
CA PHE A 228 11.66 4.09 -3.77
C PHE A 228 12.96 3.62 -3.12
N ALA A 229 13.74 4.57 -2.59
CA ALA A 229 14.88 4.31 -1.71
C ALA A 229 14.58 4.89 -0.33
N TYR A 230 14.74 4.08 0.72
CA TYR A 230 14.49 4.48 2.10
C TYR A 230 15.81 4.56 2.86
N GLN A 231 15.96 5.61 3.66
CA GLN A 231 17.06 5.74 4.61
C GLN A 231 16.48 5.97 6.01
N LEU A 232 16.91 5.16 6.97
CA LEU A 232 16.50 5.26 8.37
C LEU A 232 17.71 5.54 9.24
N SER A 233 17.58 6.54 10.11
CA SER A 233 18.54 6.86 11.16
C SER A 233 17.80 6.87 12.49
N VAL A 234 18.33 6.18 13.50
CA VAL A 234 17.75 6.15 14.85
C VAL A 234 18.83 6.51 15.85
N PHE A 235 18.61 7.59 16.61
CA PHE A 235 19.58 8.09 17.58
C PHE A 235 18.90 8.60 18.85
N GLU A 236 19.63 8.58 19.95
CA GLU A 236 19.24 9.15 21.23
C GLU A 236 20.08 10.39 21.53
N ILE A 237 19.43 11.45 22.01
CA ILE A 237 20.12 12.63 22.54
C ILE A 237 20.05 12.55 24.07
N HIS A 238 21.19 12.34 24.71
CA HIS A 238 21.32 12.28 26.15
C HIS A 238 22.42 13.22 26.61
N ASN A 239 22.08 14.20 27.45
CA ASN A 239 23.02 15.20 27.97
C ASN A 239 23.82 15.91 26.86
N GLU A 240 23.12 16.41 25.83
CA GLU A 240 23.71 17.04 24.64
C GLU A 240 24.64 16.12 23.82
N GLU A 241 24.70 14.82 24.11
CA GLU A 241 25.45 13.84 23.34
C GLU A 241 24.51 12.99 22.47
N VAL A 242 24.89 12.78 21.20
CA VAL A 242 24.14 11.98 20.23
C VAL A 242 24.70 10.56 20.19
N TRP A 243 23.83 9.58 20.43
CA TRP A 243 24.13 8.15 20.44
C TRP A 243 23.42 7.47 19.27
N ASP A 244 24.16 6.83 18.38
CA ASP A 244 23.57 6.01 17.31
C ASP A 244 23.02 4.71 17.91
N LEU A 245 21.73 4.42 17.66
CA LEU A 245 21.04 3.25 18.19
C LEU A 245 21.07 2.05 17.22
N LEU A 246 21.57 2.23 16.00
CA LEU A 246 21.66 1.17 14.98
C LEU A 246 23.06 0.54 14.89
N GLU A 247 24.09 1.15 15.47
CA GLU A 247 25.44 0.56 15.51
C GLU A 247 25.47 -0.62 16.50
N ALA A 248 25.84 -1.81 16.01
CA ALA A 248 25.72 -3.06 16.77
C ALA A 248 26.52 -3.04 18.09
N LYS A 249 25.86 -3.45 19.18
CA LYS A 249 26.43 -3.69 20.52
C LYS A 249 27.41 -4.88 20.49
N GLY A 250 28.55 -4.73 19.82
CA GLY A 250 29.67 -5.70 19.78
C GLY A 250 30.93 -5.22 20.50
N GLY A 251 30.92 -3.99 21.01
CA GLY A 251 31.93 -3.38 21.86
C GLY A 251 31.28 -2.21 22.58
N ALA A 252 31.81 -1.80 23.73
CA ALA A 252 31.28 -0.68 24.52
C ALA A 252 30.87 0.52 23.61
N PRO A 253 29.80 1.26 23.95
CA PRO A 253 29.27 2.30 23.07
C PRO A 253 30.34 3.38 22.90
N THR A 254 31.01 3.39 21.75
CA THR A 254 32.31 4.06 21.57
C THR A 254 32.28 5.21 20.59
N ARG A 255 31.12 5.54 19.99
CA ARG A 255 31.05 6.66 19.06
C ARG A 255 29.90 7.61 19.37
N LYS A 256 30.29 8.83 19.70
CA LYS A 256 29.46 10.04 19.53
C LYS A 256 29.10 10.12 18.06
N ALA A 257 27.82 10.04 17.72
CA ALA A 257 27.38 10.21 16.35
C ALA A 257 27.74 11.63 15.90
N ARG A 258 28.55 11.75 14.85
CA ARG A 258 28.91 13.06 14.29
C ARG A 258 27.73 13.53 13.45
N VAL A 259 27.03 14.57 13.89
CA VAL A 259 26.01 15.24 13.08
C VAL A 259 26.69 15.76 11.82
N ARG A 260 26.50 15.06 10.69
CA ARG A 260 26.85 15.58 9.37
C ARG A 260 25.60 16.31 8.88
N GLY A 261 25.77 17.57 8.46
CA GLY A 261 24.68 18.33 7.83
C GLY A 261 24.02 17.53 6.70
N VAL A 262 22.75 17.83 6.44
CA VAL A 262 21.93 17.20 5.38
C VAL A 262 22.77 17.11 4.11
N ARG A 263 23.02 15.89 3.63
CA ARG A 263 23.65 15.71 2.33
C ARG A 263 22.60 16.06 1.28
N THR A 264 22.75 17.22 0.64
CA THR A 264 22.21 17.37 -0.71
C THR A 264 22.81 16.25 -1.57
N PRO A 265 22.01 15.54 -2.38
CA PRO A 265 22.54 14.52 -3.28
C PRO A 265 23.62 15.16 -4.17
N ALA A 266 24.71 14.44 -4.41
CA ALA A 266 25.82 14.95 -5.21
C ALA A 266 25.30 15.42 -6.59
N PRO A 267 25.83 16.55 -7.12
CA PRO A 267 25.34 17.18 -8.34
C PRO A 267 25.37 16.27 -9.59
N ASP A 268 26.17 15.19 -9.54
CA ASP A 268 26.32 14.24 -10.66
C ASP A 268 25.44 12.98 -10.55
N SER A 269 24.51 12.91 -9.58
CA SER A 269 23.53 11.82 -9.54
C SER A 269 22.46 12.00 -10.64
N PRO A 270 22.05 10.93 -11.35
CA PRO A 270 21.05 11.04 -12.43
C PRO A 270 19.68 11.56 -11.97
N SER A 271 19.44 11.57 -10.66
CA SER A 271 18.29 12.17 -9.97
C SER A 271 18.37 13.70 -9.76
N ALA A 272 19.52 14.34 -10.02
CA ALA A 272 19.79 15.74 -9.66
C ALA A 272 19.62 16.78 -10.79
N ARG A 273 19.20 16.39 -12.01
CA ARG A 273 18.93 17.37 -13.06
C ARG A 273 17.55 18.00 -12.86
N LEU A 274 17.50 19.07 -12.07
CA LEU A 274 16.37 19.99 -12.05
C LEU A 274 16.24 20.67 -13.43
N PRO A 275 15.02 20.95 -13.89
CA PRO A 275 14.79 21.71 -15.11
C PRO A 275 15.37 23.13 -14.97
N PRO A 276 15.79 23.79 -16.07
CA PRO A 276 16.57 25.03 -16.05
C PRO A 276 15.88 26.26 -15.40
N ASP A 277 14.59 26.16 -15.08
CA ASP A 277 13.78 27.24 -14.49
C ASP A 277 13.41 27.02 -13.01
N SER A 278 14.14 26.16 -12.28
CA SER A 278 13.87 25.94 -10.85
C SER A 278 14.29 27.15 -9.99
N PRO A 279 13.42 27.67 -9.10
CA PRO A 279 13.69 28.85 -8.28
C PRO A 279 14.78 28.63 -7.20
N ASP A 280 15.50 29.69 -6.87
CA ASP A 280 16.72 29.72 -6.02
C ASP A 280 16.61 29.09 -4.61
N TRP A 281 15.40 28.78 -4.13
CA TRP A 281 15.21 28.12 -2.83
C TRP A 281 15.42 26.59 -2.87
N MET A 282 15.64 26.02 -4.06
CA MET A 282 15.93 24.59 -4.26
C MET A 282 17.43 24.22 -4.22
N LEU A 283 18.34 25.18 -3.97
CA LEU A 283 19.80 24.97 -3.85
C LEU A 283 20.29 24.87 -2.40
#